data_AF-A0A5K1AXM9-F1
#
_entry.id   AF-A0A5K1AXM9-F1
#
_cell.length_a   1.000
_cell.length_b   1.000
_cell.length_c   1.000
_cell.angle_alpha   90.00
_cell.angle_beta   90.00
_cell.angle_gamma   90.00
#
_symmetry.space_group_name_H-M   'P 1'
#
loop_
_entity.id
_entity.type
_entity.pdbx_description
1 polymer ?
#
loop_
_entity_poly.entity_id
_entity_poly.type
_entity_poly.pdbx_seq_one_letter_code
_entity_poly.pdbx_strand_id
1 'polypeptide(L)'
;TPCGHNFCLRCFQKWVGQGKRTCAKCRGSIPARMVEQPRINAALVAVIRMSRKPRSASDNGVAKAYNYSIHNKDRPDKAFTTERAKKPGKSNACSGKIFVTVPPDHFGPIAAENDPIRNQGVLVGECWEDRMECRQWGTHLPHVAGIAGQSDYGAQSVALSGGYQDDEDHGEWFLYTG
;
A
#
# COMPACT_ATOMS: atom_id res chain seq x y z
N THR A 1 8.88 15.26 -15.59
CA THR A 1 8.42 16.55 -15.03
C THR A 1 9.64 17.38 -14.69
N PRO A 2 9.57 18.72 -14.68
CA PRO A 2 10.72 19.55 -14.27
C PRO A 2 11.17 19.21 -12.84
N CYS A 3 10.26 18.69 -12.02
CA CYS A 3 10.55 18.20 -10.67
C CYS A 3 11.12 16.77 -10.60
N GLY A 4 11.49 16.13 -11.72
CA GLY A 4 12.15 14.80 -11.74
C GLY A 4 11.29 13.60 -11.31
N HIS A 5 10.04 13.82 -10.88
CA HIS A 5 9.15 12.73 -10.46
C HIS A 5 8.64 11.90 -11.63
N ASN A 6 8.82 10.58 -11.54
CA ASN A 6 8.40 9.59 -12.54
C ASN A 6 7.03 9.00 -12.19
N PHE A 7 6.21 8.74 -13.20
CA PHE A 7 4.88 8.14 -13.07
C PHE A 7 4.68 7.10 -14.17
N CYS A 8 3.81 6.13 -13.93
CA CYS A 8 3.34 5.25 -15.00
C CYS A 8 2.64 6.09 -16.08
N LEU A 9 2.81 5.76 -17.36
CA LEU A 9 2.22 6.55 -18.46
C LEU A 9 0.70 6.68 -18.32
N ARG A 10 0.01 5.57 -17.98
CA ARG A 10 -1.44 5.54 -17.73
C ARG A 10 -1.85 6.51 -16.61
N CYS A 11 -1.08 6.53 -15.52
CA CYS A 11 -1.32 7.37 -14.34
C CYS A 11 -1.16 8.86 -14.70
N PHE A 12 -0.10 9.18 -15.46
CA PHE A 12 0.17 10.54 -15.92
C PHE A 12 -0.93 11.04 -16.86
N GLN A 13 -1.31 10.23 -17.85
CA GLN A 13 -2.37 10.57 -18.79
C GLN A 13 -3.72 10.75 -18.10
N LYS A 14 -4.09 9.86 -17.15
CA LYS A 14 -5.31 10.02 -16.35
C LYS A 14 -5.31 11.33 -15.56
N TRP A 15 -4.18 11.68 -14.93
CA TRP A 15 -4.06 12.91 -14.15
C TRP A 15 -4.21 14.16 -15.01
N VAL A 16 -3.50 14.21 -16.14
CA VAL A 16 -3.56 15.33 -17.08
C VAL A 16 -4.91 15.42 -17.77
N GLY A 17 -5.55 14.28 -18.07
CA GLY A 17 -6.90 14.21 -18.64
C GLY A 17 -7.99 14.79 -17.76
N GLN A 18 -7.77 14.89 -16.43
CA GLN A 18 -8.63 15.61 -15.49
C GLN A 18 -8.37 17.14 -15.49
N GLY A 19 -7.65 17.66 -16.50
CA GLY A 19 -7.25 19.07 -16.59
C GLY A 19 -6.13 19.47 -15.62
N LYS A 20 -5.52 18.53 -14.88
CA LYS A 20 -4.48 18.86 -13.90
C LYS A 20 -3.13 19.09 -14.59
N ARG A 21 -2.59 20.31 -14.46
CA ARG A 21 -1.29 20.72 -15.02
C ARG A 21 -0.17 20.80 -13.98
N THR A 22 -0.30 20.08 -12.87
CA THR A 22 0.67 20.05 -11.77
C THR A 22 1.12 18.64 -11.46
N CYS A 23 2.34 18.44 -10.99
CA CYS A 23 2.86 17.14 -10.61
C CYS A 23 2.02 16.53 -9.47
N ALA A 24 1.58 15.27 -9.60
CA ALA A 24 0.75 14.62 -8.57
C ALA A 24 1.46 14.50 -7.20
N LYS A 25 2.81 14.46 -7.19
CA LYS A 25 3.61 14.32 -5.96
C LYS A 25 3.98 15.66 -5.33
N CYS A 26 4.63 16.55 -6.06
CA CYS A 26 5.12 17.83 -5.52
C CYS A 26 4.31 19.06 -5.92
N ARG A 27 3.27 18.92 -6.76
CA ARG A 27 2.42 20.01 -7.27
C ARG A 27 3.11 21.10 -8.08
N GLY A 28 4.41 20.98 -8.36
CA GLY A 28 5.11 21.84 -9.32
C GLY A 28 4.47 21.79 -10.70
N SER A 29 4.52 22.90 -11.44
CA SER A 29 3.91 23.03 -12.76
C SER A 29 4.48 22.00 -13.74
N ILE A 30 3.60 21.43 -14.57
CA ILE A 30 3.99 20.54 -15.66
C ILE A 30 3.99 21.38 -16.95
N PRO A 31 5.15 21.52 -17.64
CA PRO A 31 5.23 22.25 -18.90
C PRO A 31 4.28 21.67 -19.95
N ALA A 32 3.65 22.52 -20.76
CA ALA A 32 2.70 22.12 -21.80
C ALA A 32 3.28 21.06 -22.76
N ARG A 33 4.53 21.25 -23.19
CA ARG A 33 5.26 20.28 -24.04
C ARG A 33 5.31 18.87 -23.45
N MET A 34 5.38 18.75 -22.13
CA MET A 34 5.42 17.43 -21.47
C MET A 34 4.04 16.79 -21.32
N VAL A 35 2.99 17.59 -21.29
CA VAL A 35 1.60 17.11 -21.33
C VAL A 35 1.30 16.50 -22.70
N GLU A 36 1.72 17.17 -23.77
CA GLU A 36 1.52 16.70 -25.15
C GLU A 36 2.45 15.54 -25.51
N GLN A 37 3.73 15.62 -25.10
CA GLN A 37 4.74 14.62 -25.41
C GLN A 37 5.44 14.16 -24.11
N PRO A 38 4.85 13.21 -23.37
CA PRO A 38 5.47 12.65 -22.18
C PRO A 38 6.74 11.89 -22.54
N ARG A 39 7.84 12.19 -21.84
CA ARG A 39 9.12 11.51 -22.02
C ARG A 39 9.15 10.21 -21.21
N ILE A 40 9.59 9.12 -21.82
CA ILE A 40 9.79 7.82 -21.15
C ILE A 40 11.26 7.71 -20.75
N ASN A 41 11.53 7.40 -19.48
CA ASN A 41 12.87 7.11 -19.00
C ASN A 41 13.21 5.64 -19.31
N ALA A 42 13.89 5.40 -20.44
CA ALA A 42 14.22 4.07 -20.92
C ALA A 42 15.11 3.27 -19.95
N ALA A 43 16.04 3.93 -19.25
CA ALA A 43 16.88 3.29 -18.25
C ALA A 43 16.05 2.75 -17.07
N LEU A 44 15.10 3.55 -16.56
CA LEU A 44 14.16 3.09 -15.53
C LEU A 44 13.28 1.93 -16.03
N VAL A 45 12.81 1.99 -17.28
CA VAL A 45 12.03 0.89 -17.87
C VAL A 45 12.83 -0.40 -17.96
N ALA A 46 14.11 -0.34 -18.36
CA ALA A 46 14.99 -1.50 -18.41
C ALA A 46 15.17 -2.12 -17.02
N VAL A 47 15.49 -1.32 -16.00
CA VAL A 47 15.66 -1.79 -14.62
C VAL A 47 14.38 -2.43 -14.07
N ILE A 48 13.22 -1.80 -14.27
CA ILE A 48 11.92 -2.34 -13.80
C ILE A 48 11.59 -3.67 -14.48
N ARG A 49 11.90 -3.82 -15.77
CA ARG A 49 11.65 -5.08 -16.49
C ARG A 49 12.56 -6.20 -15.99
N MET A 50 13.81 -5.90 -15.68
CA MET A 50 14.75 -6.88 -15.13
C MET A 50 14.36 -7.35 -13.72
N SER A 51 13.71 -6.49 -12.92
CA SER A 51 13.26 -6.85 -11.56
C SER A 51 11.89 -7.56 -11.51
N ARG A 52 11.11 -7.52 -12.60
CA ARG A 52 9.76 -8.11 -12.70
C ARG A 52 9.72 -9.57 -13.16
N LYS A 53 10.84 -10.31 -13.13
CA LYS A 53 10.81 -11.75 -13.44
C LYS A 53 9.76 -12.42 -12.54
N PRO A 54 8.82 -13.22 -13.12
CA PRO A 54 7.82 -13.91 -12.33
C PRO A 54 8.55 -14.81 -11.32
N ARG A 55 8.18 -14.68 -10.04
CA ARG A 55 8.65 -15.61 -9.01
C ARG A 55 8.15 -17.00 -9.38
N SER A 56 9.06 -17.93 -9.62
CA SER A 56 8.71 -19.34 -9.79
C SER A 56 8.11 -19.87 -8.49
N ALA A 57 7.04 -20.66 -8.57
CA ALA A 57 6.36 -21.30 -7.43
C ALA A 57 7.26 -22.25 -6.59
N SER A 58 8.53 -22.41 -6.94
CA SER A 58 9.50 -23.32 -6.33
C SER A 58 10.54 -22.62 -5.44
N ASP A 59 10.47 -21.30 -5.24
CA ASP A 59 11.49 -20.61 -4.46
C ASP A 59 11.18 -20.75 -2.96
N ASN A 60 11.61 -21.88 -2.36
CA ASN A 60 11.76 -22.09 -0.91
C ASN A 60 12.86 -21.18 -0.31
N GLY A 61 12.98 -19.96 -0.81
CA GLY A 61 13.94 -18.98 -0.37
C GLY A 61 13.46 -18.35 0.92
N VAL A 62 14.24 -18.49 1.99
CA VAL A 62 14.14 -17.73 3.25
C VAL A 62 13.62 -16.33 2.93
N ALA A 63 12.42 -16.01 3.42
CA ALA A 63 11.75 -14.75 3.12
C ALA A 63 12.68 -13.59 3.53
N LYS A 64 13.33 -12.96 2.54
CA LYS A 64 14.14 -11.76 2.81
C LYS A 64 13.19 -10.70 3.34
N ALA A 65 13.48 -10.20 4.54
CA ALA A 65 12.75 -9.10 5.17
C ALA A 65 12.45 -8.01 4.14
N TYR A 66 11.16 -7.79 3.90
CA TYR A 66 10.70 -6.74 3.00
C TYR A 66 11.00 -5.39 3.64
N ASN A 67 11.95 -4.69 3.06
CA ASN A 67 12.22 -3.31 3.43
C ASN A 67 11.11 -2.44 2.84
N TYR A 68 10.17 -2.01 3.70
CA TYR A 68 9.24 -0.96 3.33
C TYR A 68 10.03 0.27 2.83
N SER A 69 9.43 1.06 1.94
CA SER A 69 10.07 2.19 1.21
C SER A 69 11.12 2.92 2.05
N ILE A 70 12.20 3.44 1.43
CA ILE A 70 13.34 4.10 2.09
C ILE A 70 12.93 5.04 3.26
N HIS A 71 11.79 5.72 3.14
CA HIS A 71 11.24 6.63 4.14
C HIS A 71 10.41 6.00 5.28
N ASN A 72 10.31 4.68 5.40
CA ASN A 72 9.53 4.06 6.48
C ASN A 72 10.10 4.41 7.85
N LYS A 73 11.44 4.43 7.93
CA LYS A 73 12.17 4.74 9.16
C LYS A 73 11.95 6.18 9.63
N ASP A 74 11.68 7.08 8.69
CA ASP A 74 11.45 8.51 8.96
C ASP A 74 9.99 8.81 9.34
N ARG A 75 9.09 7.82 9.26
CA ARG A 75 7.69 8.01 9.62
C ARG A 75 7.51 7.95 11.14
N PRO A 76 6.58 8.73 11.71
CA PRO A 76 6.22 8.60 13.11
C PRO A 76 5.54 7.24 13.38
N ASP A 77 5.55 6.82 14.64
CA ASP A 77 4.96 5.54 15.06
C ASP A 77 3.43 5.53 14.99
N LYS A 78 2.78 6.69 14.95
CA LYS A 78 1.32 6.80 14.80
C LYS A 78 0.96 7.44 13.45
N ALA A 79 -0.28 7.19 13.02
CA ALA A 79 -0.86 7.94 11.91
C ALA A 79 -0.80 9.45 12.17
N PHE A 80 -0.50 10.22 11.13
CA PHE A 80 -0.29 11.66 11.23
C PHE A 80 -1.02 12.41 10.13
N THR A 81 -1.47 13.62 10.42
CA THR A 81 -2.03 14.52 9.40
C THR A 81 -0.92 15.40 8.84
N THR A 82 -1.17 15.97 7.66
CA THR A 82 -0.31 17.00 7.07
C THR A 82 -1.10 18.28 7.00
N GLU A 83 -0.43 19.42 6.81
CA GLU A 83 -1.08 20.72 6.56
C GLU A 83 -2.09 20.70 5.39
N ARG A 84 -2.02 19.68 4.52
CA ARG A 84 -2.93 19.49 3.38
C ARG A 84 -4.22 18.74 3.73
N ALA A 85 -4.33 18.21 4.95
CA ALA A 85 -5.53 17.50 5.38
C ALA A 85 -6.71 18.47 5.47
N LYS A 86 -7.79 18.17 4.73
CA LYS A 86 -8.99 19.01 4.70
C LYS A 86 -10.03 18.61 5.75
N LYS A 87 -10.08 17.32 6.08
CA LYS A 87 -10.97 16.79 7.10
C LYS A 87 -10.20 16.58 8.40
N PRO A 88 -10.81 16.86 9.55
CA PRO A 88 -10.22 16.53 10.85
C PRO A 88 -10.14 15.01 11.04
N GLY A 89 -9.36 14.60 12.04
CA GLY A 89 -9.17 13.19 12.40
C GLY A 89 -8.39 12.38 11.36
N LYS A 90 -8.60 11.06 11.37
CA LYS A 90 -7.79 10.11 10.59
C LYS A 90 -8.26 9.93 9.13
N SER A 91 -9.37 10.55 8.74
CA SER A 91 -9.95 10.48 7.38
C SER A 91 -8.99 10.90 6.26
N ASN A 92 -8.12 11.88 6.54
CA ASN A 92 -7.07 12.34 5.62
C ASN A 92 -5.66 12.17 6.23
N ALA A 93 -5.51 11.28 7.21
CA ALA A 93 -4.21 10.97 7.78
C ALA A 93 -3.37 10.11 6.83
N CYS A 94 -2.06 10.24 6.99
CA CYS A 94 -1.07 9.34 6.45
C CYS A 94 -0.77 8.25 7.48
N SER A 95 -0.58 7.01 7.01
CA SER A 95 -0.10 5.92 7.85
C SER A 95 1.23 6.29 8.52
N GLY A 96 1.38 5.88 9.78
CA GLY A 96 2.67 5.86 10.45
C GLY A 96 3.61 4.80 9.87
N LYS A 97 4.69 4.54 10.60
CA LYS A 97 5.69 3.52 10.31
C LYS A 97 5.07 2.12 10.26
N ILE A 98 5.43 1.33 9.25
CA ILE A 98 5.10 -0.09 9.22
C ILE A 98 6.10 -0.83 10.12
N PHE A 99 5.58 -1.62 11.06
CA PHE A 99 6.38 -2.32 12.08
C PHE A 99 6.87 -3.68 11.62
N VAL A 100 6.18 -4.27 10.63
CA VAL A 100 6.47 -5.61 10.13
C VAL A 100 7.24 -5.57 8.81
N THR A 101 7.91 -6.67 8.48
CA THR A 101 8.76 -6.81 7.29
C THR A 101 8.20 -7.79 6.27
N VAL A 102 6.89 -8.07 6.32
CA VAL A 102 6.24 -8.82 5.24
C VAL A 102 6.04 -7.94 3.99
N PRO A 103 6.06 -8.51 2.78
CA PRO A 103 5.71 -7.75 1.59
C PRO A 103 4.20 -7.44 1.53
N PRO A 104 3.78 -6.43 0.74
CA PRO A 104 2.38 -6.02 0.68
C PRO A 104 1.40 -7.08 0.14
N ASP A 105 1.93 -8.09 -0.53
CA ASP A 105 1.24 -9.21 -1.15
C ASP A 105 1.48 -10.53 -0.37
N HIS A 106 1.88 -10.43 0.91
CA HIS A 106 2.11 -11.57 1.79
C HIS A 106 0.82 -12.33 2.08
N PHE A 107 0.85 -13.65 1.94
CA PHE A 107 -0.22 -14.54 2.36
C PHE A 107 0.11 -15.21 3.69
N GLY A 108 -0.90 -15.39 4.53
CA GLY A 108 -0.78 -16.08 5.81
C GLY A 108 -0.40 -15.16 6.98
N PRO A 109 -0.13 -15.74 8.15
CA PRO A 109 0.14 -14.97 9.37
C PRO A 109 1.45 -14.18 9.28
N ILE A 110 1.55 -13.13 10.09
CA ILE A 110 2.79 -12.39 10.30
C ILE A 110 3.58 -13.12 11.39
N ALA A 111 4.58 -13.90 10.99
CA ALA A 111 5.40 -14.68 11.93
C ALA A 111 6.46 -13.82 12.65
N ALA A 112 7.07 -14.38 13.70
CA ALA A 112 8.03 -13.71 14.57
C ALA A 112 9.22 -13.09 13.83
N GLU A 113 9.74 -13.78 12.81
CA GLU A 113 10.83 -13.29 11.98
C GLU A 113 10.49 -12.02 11.18
N ASN A 114 9.19 -11.73 11.02
CA ASN A 114 8.70 -10.53 10.34
C ASN A 114 8.31 -9.41 11.31
N ASP A 115 8.49 -9.61 12.61
CA ASP A 115 8.32 -8.62 13.67
C ASP A 115 9.70 -8.30 14.28
N PRO A 116 10.50 -7.43 13.66
CA PRO A 116 11.90 -7.22 14.04
C PRO A 116 12.08 -6.58 15.43
N ILE A 117 11.02 -6.04 16.02
CA ILE A 117 11.08 -5.36 17.31
C ILE A 117 10.63 -6.29 18.43
N ARG A 118 9.46 -6.93 18.29
CA ARG A 118 8.93 -7.81 19.36
C ARG A 118 9.39 -9.25 19.20
N ASN A 119 9.78 -9.67 18.00
CA ASN A 119 10.11 -11.06 17.65
C ASN A 119 9.02 -12.06 18.09
N GLN A 120 7.76 -11.64 17.98
CA GLN A 120 6.58 -12.41 18.36
C GLN A 120 5.71 -12.73 17.14
N GLY A 121 5.67 -11.80 16.19
CA GLY A 121 4.70 -11.84 15.10
C GLY A 121 3.41 -11.17 15.53
N VAL A 122 2.37 -11.33 14.71
CA VAL A 122 1.02 -10.88 15.05
C VAL A 122 0.19 -12.10 15.42
N LEU A 123 -0.25 -12.14 16.68
CA LEU A 123 -1.04 -13.25 17.21
C LEU A 123 -2.54 -13.03 16.99
N VAL A 124 -3.28 -14.14 16.88
CA VAL A 124 -4.75 -14.12 16.86
C VAL A 124 -5.25 -13.53 18.19
N GLY A 125 -6.22 -12.61 18.11
CA GLY A 125 -6.76 -11.89 19.26
C GLY A 125 -6.04 -10.59 19.60
N GLU A 126 -4.97 -10.22 18.89
CA GLU A 126 -4.44 -8.86 18.99
C GLU A 126 -5.45 -7.83 18.49
N CYS A 127 -5.57 -6.72 19.23
CA CYS A 127 -6.49 -5.63 18.95
C CYS A 127 -5.72 -4.34 18.69
N TRP A 128 -6.23 -3.54 17.77
CA TRP A 128 -5.68 -2.23 17.40
C TRP A 128 -6.75 -1.16 17.47
N GLU A 129 -6.35 0.09 17.66
CA GLU A 129 -7.28 1.21 17.80
C GLU A 129 -8.09 1.42 16.52
N ASP A 130 -7.45 1.24 15.36
CA ASP A 130 -8.07 1.51 14.05
C ASP A 130 -7.40 0.77 12.88
N ARG A 131 -7.95 1.04 11.68
CA ARG A 131 -7.46 0.48 10.41
C ARG A 131 -6.08 0.98 9.97
N MET A 132 -5.59 2.11 10.49
CA MET A 132 -4.22 2.54 10.26
C MET A 132 -3.24 1.71 11.08
N GLU A 133 -3.57 1.37 12.32
CA GLU A 133 -2.74 0.49 13.13
C GLU A 133 -2.72 -0.94 12.58
N CYS A 134 -3.86 -1.49 12.13
CA CYS A 134 -3.88 -2.77 11.39
C CYS A 134 -2.94 -2.73 10.18
N ARG A 135 -2.92 -1.59 9.47
CA ARG A 135 -2.01 -1.37 8.35
C ARG A 135 -0.55 -1.37 8.78
N GLN A 136 -0.20 -0.74 9.90
CA GLN A 136 1.17 -0.66 10.42
C GLN A 136 1.69 -2.05 10.84
N TRP A 137 0.79 -2.93 11.29
CA TRP A 137 1.08 -4.32 11.62
C TRP A 137 0.93 -5.30 10.44
N GLY A 138 0.64 -4.81 9.24
CA GLY A 138 0.57 -5.62 8.02
C GLY A 138 -0.60 -6.60 7.97
N THR A 139 -1.51 -6.59 8.94
CA THR A 139 -2.68 -7.49 8.96
C THR A 139 -3.71 -7.12 7.92
N HIS A 140 -3.90 -5.82 7.70
CA HIS A 140 -4.78 -5.31 6.66
C HIS A 140 -4.31 -3.95 6.14
N LEU A 141 -3.69 -3.95 4.96
CA LEU A 141 -3.01 -2.76 4.43
C LEU A 141 -3.94 -1.63 3.92
N PRO A 142 -5.10 -1.93 3.31
CA PRO A 142 -6.05 -0.89 2.95
C PRO A 142 -6.59 -0.17 4.18
N HIS A 143 -6.55 1.16 4.16
CA HIS A 143 -7.13 1.97 5.23
C HIS A 143 -8.67 1.96 5.18
N VAL A 144 -9.26 1.88 3.98
CA VAL A 144 -10.71 2.02 3.77
C VAL A 144 -11.35 0.77 3.17
N ALA A 145 -10.78 0.22 2.10
CA ALA A 145 -11.36 -0.94 1.41
C ALA A 145 -11.47 -2.15 2.35
N GLY A 146 -12.53 -2.95 2.21
CA GLY A 146 -12.73 -4.15 3.01
C GLY A 146 -11.83 -5.32 2.58
N ILE A 147 -11.46 -5.39 1.30
CA ILE A 147 -10.60 -6.44 0.73
C ILE A 147 -9.21 -5.87 0.43
N ALA A 148 -8.17 -6.56 0.88
CA ALA A 148 -6.78 -6.37 0.45
C ALA A 148 -6.42 -7.45 -0.57
N GLY A 149 -6.18 -7.06 -1.83
CA GLY A 149 -5.89 -8.03 -2.88
C GLY A 149 -5.57 -7.43 -4.25
N GLN A 150 -5.13 -8.30 -5.15
CA GLN A 150 -4.99 -8.02 -6.57
C GLN A 150 -5.74 -9.09 -7.37
N SER A 151 -6.45 -8.67 -8.42
CA SER A 151 -7.30 -9.57 -9.23
C SER A 151 -6.52 -10.70 -9.92
N ASP A 152 -5.24 -10.50 -10.18
CA ASP A 152 -4.34 -11.46 -10.86
C ASP A 152 -3.47 -12.27 -9.90
N TYR A 153 -3.65 -12.12 -8.58
CA TYR A 153 -2.82 -12.79 -7.57
C TYR A 153 -3.64 -13.39 -6.41
N GLY A 154 -4.63 -12.66 -5.89
CA GLY A 154 -5.51 -13.11 -4.82
C GLY A 154 -5.73 -12.05 -3.73
N ALA A 155 -6.56 -12.37 -2.74
CA ALA A 155 -6.85 -11.52 -1.58
C ALA A 155 -6.09 -12.00 -0.35
N GLN A 156 -5.22 -11.15 0.21
CA GLN A 156 -4.38 -11.48 1.36
C GLN A 156 -5.13 -11.35 2.69
N SER A 157 -6.07 -10.40 2.78
CA SER A 157 -6.92 -10.25 3.96
C SER A 157 -8.23 -9.52 3.65
N VAL A 158 -9.22 -9.75 4.51
CA VAL A 158 -10.52 -9.07 4.49
C VAL A 158 -10.81 -8.50 5.87
N ALA A 159 -11.61 -7.43 5.92
CA ALA A 159 -12.11 -6.84 7.15
C ALA A 159 -13.64 -6.94 7.20
N LEU A 160 -14.15 -7.66 8.19
CA LEU A 160 -15.57 -7.71 8.55
C LEU A 160 -15.89 -6.50 9.43
N SER A 161 -16.77 -5.61 8.95
CA SER A 161 -17.12 -4.39 9.66
C SER A 161 -18.62 -4.07 9.66
N GLY A 162 -19.47 -5.04 9.31
CA GLY A 162 -20.93 -4.86 9.26
C GLY A 162 -21.39 -3.79 8.26
N GLY A 163 -20.63 -3.61 7.17
CA GLY A 163 -20.89 -2.57 6.18
C GLY A 163 -21.94 -2.95 5.14
N TYR A 164 -22.27 -4.23 5.04
CA TYR A 164 -23.23 -4.76 4.07
C TYR A 164 -24.28 -5.59 4.80
N GLN A 165 -25.54 -5.41 4.39
CA GLN A 165 -26.67 -6.10 5.00
C GLN A 165 -26.64 -7.61 4.75
N ASP A 166 -26.01 -8.02 3.67
CA ASP A 166 -25.92 -9.43 3.23
C ASP A 166 -24.73 -10.17 3.87
N ASP A 167 -23.90 -9.50 4.68
CA ASP A 167 -22.84 -10.17 5.43
C ASP A 167 -23.45 -10.96 6.60
N GLU A 168 -23.03 -12.22 6.75
CA GLU A 168 -23.42 -13.09 7.86
C GLU A 168 -22.17 -13.56 8.62
N ASP A 169 -22.14 -13.41 9.94
CA ASP A 169 -21.03 -13.85 10.80
C ASP A 169 -21.49 -14.96 11.76
N HIS A 170 -20.90 -16.15 11.61
CA HIS A 170 -21.16 -17.34 12.42
C HIS A 170 -19.92 -17.77 13.23
N GLY A 171 -18.91 -16.89 13.34
CA GLY A 171 -17.67 -17.13 14.06
C GLY A 171 -16.66 -17.98 13.26
N GLU A 172 -16.92 -19.28 13.13
CA GLU A 172 -16.00 -20.19 12.40
C GLU A 172 -16.03 -19.96 10.88
N TRP A 173 -17.14 -19.44 10.37
CA TRP A 173 -17.34 -19.11 8.97
C TRP A 173 -18.23 -17.87 8.85
N PHE A 174 -18.17 -17.23 7.69
CA PHE A 174 -18.96 -16.04 7.39
C PHE A 174 -19.25 -15.96 5.88
N LEU A 175 -20.31 -15.23 5.52
CA LEU A 175 -20.57 -14.77 4.15
C LEU A 175 -20.11 -13.32 4.02
N TYR A 176 -19.43 -13.01 2.93
CA TYR A 176 -18.80 -11.70 2.71
C TYR A 176 -19.16 -11.11 1.36
N THR A 177 -19.53 -9.83 1.38
CA THR A 177 -19.85 -9.05 0.18
C THR A 177 -18.64 -8.28 -0.33
N GLY A 178 -18.25 -8.52 -1.59
CA GLY A 178 -17.12 -7.88 -2.27
C GLY A 178 -17.47 -6.68 -3.13
#